data_AF-A0A517MN26-F1
#
_entry.id   AF-A0A517MN26-F1
#
_cell.length_a   1.000
_cell.length_b   1.000
_cell.length_c   1.000
_cell.angle_alpha   90.00
_cell.angle_beta   90.00
_cell.angle_gamma   90.00
#
_symmetry.space_group_name_H-M   'P 1'
#
loop_
_entity.id
_entity.type
_entity.pdbx_description
1 polymer ?
#
loop_
_entity_poly.entity_id
_entity_poly.type
_entity_poly.pdbx_seq_one_letter_code
_entity_poly.pdbx_strand_id
1 'polypeptide(L)'
;MPTTPNTPSAQAALALSAQTTDAASPERFSERRQTAETPLRDRRQFASSHSDLSEDARELAMAIDGYKARHRRRYITFEEMLNIIRQLGYDRK
;
A
#
# COMPACT_ATOMS: atom_id res chain seq x y z
N MET A 1 61.00 23.99 34.20
CA MET A 1 60.20 25.24 34.18
C MET A 1 60.45 25.96 32.87
N PRO A 2 59.53 25.89 31.90
CA PRO A 2 59.41 26.91 30.87
C PRO A 2 58.08 27.67 31.01
N THR A 3 58.21 28.99 31.18
CA THR A 3 57.13 29.99 31.09
C THR A 3 57.16 30.57 29.68
N THR A 4 56.01 30.59 29.01
CA THR A 4 55.64 31.67 28.07
C THR A 4 54.12 31.90 28.11
N PRO A 5 53.68 33.17 28.02
CA PRO A 5 52.28 33.57 28.16
C PRO A 5 51.49 33.40 26.85
N ASN A 6 50.23 33.00 27.00
CA ASN A 6 49.22 33.07 25.95
C ASN A 6 48.76 34.53 25.82
N THR A 7 49.04 35.13 24.67
CA THR A 7 48.56 36.48 24.31
C THR A 7 47.31 36.34 23.43
N PRO A 8 46.15 36.89 23.83
CA PRO A 8 45.00 37.02 22.94
C PRO A 8 44.99 38.41 22.32
N SER A 9 44.90 38.52 20.99
CA SER A 9 44.48 39.77 20.34
C SER A 9 43.94 39.51 18.94
N ALA A 10 42.61 39.59 18.86
CA ALA A 10 41.81 40.23 17.85
C ALA A 10 42.41 40.40 16.45
N GLN A 11 41.83 39.70 15.47
CA GLN A 11 41.47 40.35 14.22
C GLN A 11 40.01 40.07 13.89
N ALA A 12 39.26 41.17 13.88
CA ALA A 12 37.88 41.26 13.46
C ALA A 12 37.80 41.27 11.92
N ALA A 13 36.60 40.92 11.45
CA ALA A 13 35.99 41.39 10.21
C ALA A 13 36.65 41.00 8.87
N LEU A 14 36.12 39.94 8.26
CA LEU A 14 35.93 39.81 6.82
C LEU A 14 34.53 39.17 6.64
N ALA A 15 33.48 39.99 6.65
CA ALA A 15 32.89 40.56 5.43
C ALA A 15 32.34 39.48 4.49
N LEU A 16 31.09 39.12 4.80
CA LEU A 16 30.01 38.77 3.88
C LEU A 16 30.23 39.16 2.41
N SER A 17 30.41 38.16 1.54
CA SER A 17 29.89 38.18 0.17
C SER A 17 30.09 36.79 -0.48
N ALA A 18 29.25 35.82 -0.11
CA ALA A 18 29.04 34.64 -0.94
C ALA A 18 28.15 35.07 -2.10
N GLN A 19 28.74 35.12 -3.29
CA GLN A 19 28.10 35.44 -4.55
C GLN A 19 26.87 34.56 -4.79
N THR A 20 25.71 35.20 -4.77
CA THR A 20 24.54 34.84 -5.58
C THR A 20 24.94 34.74 -7.05
N THR A 21 24.71 33.57 -7.65
CA THR A 21 23.98 33.29 -8.91
C THR A 21 24.51 32.00 -9.52
N ASP A 22 23.72 30.92 -9.59
CA ASP A 22 22.96 30.60 -10.81
C ASP A 22 22.35 29.18 -10.76
N ALA A 23 21.13 29.09 -11.27
CA ALA A 23 20.49 27.92 -11.88
C ALA A 23 20.41 26.58 -11.12
N ALA A 24 19.41 26.47 -10.23
CA ALA A 24 18.44 25.37 -10.23
C ALA A 24 17.29 25.74 -9.29
N SER A 25 16.06 25.78 -9.81
CA SER A 25 14.87 25.95 -8.98
C SER A 25 14.95 25.05 -7.74
N PRO A 26 14.70 25.57 -6.52
CA PRO A 26 14.59 24.71 -5.36
C PRO A 26 13.27 23.97 -5.49
N GLU A 27 13.28 22.83 -6.21
CA GLU A 27 12.26 21.81 -6.06
C GLU A 27 12.19 21.50 -4.56
N ARG A 28 11.16 22.05 -3.92
CA ARG A 28 10.90 21.93 -2.48
C ARG A 28 11.10 20.47 -2.10
N PHE A 29 12.12 20.18 -1.28
CA PHE A 29 12.36 18.84 -0.79
C PHE A 29 11.08 18.33 -0.14
N SER A 30 10.41 17.42 -0.84
CA SER A 30 9.10 16.93 -0.45
C SER A 30 9.33 15.77 0.51
N GLU A 31 9.11 16.01 1.81
CA GLU A 31 9.20 14.98 2.85
C GLU A 31 8.19 13.85 2.54
N ARG A 32 8.67 12.75 1.97
CA ARG A 32 7.86 11.58 1.56
C ARG A 32 7.12 10.91 2.73
N ARG A 33 7.52 11.22 3.97
CA ARG A 33 6.88 10.73 5.21
C ARG A 33 5.69 11.58 5.65
N GLN A 34 5.20 12.49 4.80
CA GLN A 34 3.81 12.89 4.91
C GLN A 34 2.97 11.65 4.61
N THR A 35 2.39 11.08 5.68
CA THR A 35 1.37 10.05 5.61
C THR A 35 0.20 10.65 4.84
N ALA A 36 0.29 10.64 3.51
CA ALA A 36 -0.89 10.71 2.69
C ALA A 36 -1.73 9.56 3.20
N GLU A 37 -2.84 9.89 3.85
CA GLU A 37 -3.97 9.00 3.98
C GLU A 37 -4.45 8.72 2.56
N THR A 38 -3.66 7.95 1.81
CA THR A 38 -4.14 7.24 0.65
C THR A 38 -5.33 6.50 1.21
N PRO A 39 -6.56 6.80 0.78
CA PRO A 39 -7.68 5.97 1.15
C PRO A 39 -7.21 4.56 0.82
N LEU A 40 -7.28 3.66 1.80
CA LEU A 40 -7.07 2.23 1.63
C LEU A 40 -8.19 1.76 0.69
N ARG A 41 -8.10 2.19 -0.57
CA ARG A 41 -8.99 1.83 -1.65
C ARG A 41 -8.80 0.35 -1.75
N ASP A 42 -9.83 -0.37 -1.36
CA ASP A 42 -9.79 -1.81 -1.27
C ASP A 42 -9.23 -2.33 -2.61
N ARG A 43 -8.04 -2.93 -2.55
CA ARG A 43 -7.37 -3.50 -3.74
C ARG A 43 -8.10 -4.73 -4.25
N ARG A 44 -9.20 -5.12 -3.61
CA ARG A 44 -10.12 -6.12 -4.08
C ARG A 44 -11.05 -5.45 -5.09
N GLN A 45 -10.76 -5.62 -6.37
CA GLN A 45 -11.75 -5.35 -7.43
C GLN A 45 -13.02 -6.21 -7.28
N PHE A 46 -12.96 -7.26 -6.45
CA PHE A 46 -14.08 -8.09 -6.02
C PHE A 46 -14.37 -7.88 -4.52
N ALA A 47 -14.41 -6.63 -4.07
CA ALA A 47 -14.85 -6.31 -2.71
C ALA A 47 -16.33 -6.68 -2.55
N SER A 48 -16.60 -7.89 -2.06
CA SER A 48 -17.89 -8.40 -1.57
C SER A 48 -19.15 -7.85 -2.30
N SER A 49 -19.13 -7.78 -3.63
CA SER A 49 -20.33 -7.50 -4.42
C SER A 49 -21.20 -8.77 -4.46
N HIS A 50 -21.80 -9.09 -3.31
CA HIS A 50 -22.90 -10.07 -3.20
C HIS A 50 -24.26 -9.37 -3.28
N SER A 51 -24.28 -8.04 -3.39
CA SER A 51 -25.48 -7.21 -3.39
C SER A 51 -26.23 -7.15 -4.72
N ASP A 52 -25.56 -7.34 -5.85
CA ASP A 52 -26.17 -7.35 -7.20
C ASP A 52 -26.22 -8.77 -7.81
N LEU A 53 -25.99 -9.79 -7.00
CA LEU A 53 -25.90 -11.17 -7.45
C LEU A 53 -27.30 -11.80 -7.42
N SER A 54 -27.68 -12.52 -8.49
CA SER A 54 -28.91 -13.33 -8.50
C SER A 54 -28.94 -14.25 -7.28
N GLU A 55 -30.13 -14.53 -6.74
CA GLU A 55 -30.31 -15.44 -5.59
C GLU A 55 -29.57 -16.77 -5.81
N ASP A 56 -29.63 -17.29 -7.04
CA ASP A 56 -28.92 -18.52 -7.45
C ASP A 56 -27.40 -18.42 -7.29
N ALA A 57 -26.84 -17.29 -7.69
CA ALA A 57 -25.42 -17.07 -7.65
C ALA A 57 -24.94 -16.75 -6.21
N ARG A 58 -25.82 -16.22 -5.36
CA ARG A 58 -25.58 -16.08 -3.91
C ARG A 58 -25.50 -17.45 -3.23
N GLU A 59 -26.42 -18.35 -3.54
CA GLU A 59 -26.42 -19.72 -3.01
C GLU A 59 -25.15 -20.47 -3.44
N LEU A 60 -24.77 -20.38 -4.71
CA LEU A 60 -23.53 -20.95 -5.22
C LEU A 60 -22.29 -20.40 -4.49
N ALA A 61 -22.23 -19.09 -4.26
CA ALA A 61 -21.12 -18.47 -3.55
C ALA A 61 -20.99 -19.00 -2.11
N MET A 62 -22.10 -19.12 -1.37
CA MET A 62 -22.11 -19.70 -0.02
C MET A 62 -21.65 -21.15 -0.02
N ALA A 63 -22.09 -21.95 -0.99
CA ALA A 63 -21.66 -23.34 -1.12
C ALA A 63 -20.15 -23.46 -1.39
N ILE A 64 -19.60 -22.61 -2.27
CA ILE A 64 -18.16 -22.55 -2.57
C ILE A 64 -17.35 -22.17 -1.33
N ASP A 65 -17.77 -21.17 -0.58
CA ASP A 65 -17.05 -20.74 0.62
C ASP A 65 -17.10 -21.81 1.73
N GLY A 66 -18.23 -22.49 1.90
CA GLY A 66 -18.33 -23.65 2.79
C GLY A 66 -17.41 -24.79 2.36
N TYR A 67 -17.31 -25.06 1.06
CA TYR A 67 -16.42 -26.08 0.51
C TYR A 67 -14.94 -25.74 0.76
N LYS A 68 -14.54 -24.49 0.50
CA LYS A 68 -13.18 -23.98 0.74
C LYS A 68 -12.78 -24.06 2.21
N ALA A 69 -13.69 -23.71 3.12
CA ALA A 69 -13.45 -23.80 4.56
C ALA A 69 -13.20 -25.24 5.02
N ARG A 70 -13.99 -26.20 4.51
CA ARG A 70 -13.84 -27.63 4.82
C ARG A 70 -12.56 -28.24 4.28
N HIS A 71 -12.20 -27.91 3.03
CA HIS A 71 -11.03 -28.50 2.36
C HIS A 71 -9.72 -27.77 2.68
N ARG A 72 -9.76 -26.70 3.50
CA ARG A 72 -8.59 -25.89 3.91
C ARG A 72 -7.73 -25.42 2.71
N ARG A 73 -8.35 -25.29 1.53
CA ARG A 73 -7.65 -25.00 0.28
C ARG A 73 -8.03 -23.61 -0.21
N ARG A 74 -7.03 -22.85 -0.67
CA ARG A 74 -7.22 -21.49 -1.17
C ARG A 74 -7.88 -21.43 -2.54
N TYR A 75 -7.73 -22.48 -3.35
CA TYR A 75 -8.23 -22.57 -4.72
C TYR A 75 -9.07 -23.84 -4.89
N ILE A 76 -10.17 -23.73 -5.64
CA ILE A 76 -11.02 -24.84 -6.06
C ILE A 76 -10.64 -25.26 -7.49
N THR A 77 -10.65 -26.55 -7.76
CA THR A 77 -10.48 -27.11 -9.11
C THR A 77 -11.79 -27.06 -9.89
N PHE A 78 -11.72 -27.18 -11.21
CA PHE A 78 -12.92 -27.17 -12.05
C PHE A 78 -13.86 -28.33 -11.75
N GLU A 79 -13.32 -29.52 -11.44
CA GLU A 79 -14.11 -30.69 -11.04
C GLU A 79 -14.87 -30.46 -9.74
N GLU A 80 -14.21 -29.84 -8.75
CA GLU A 80 -14.83 -29.52 -7.48
C GLU A 80 -15.93 -28.46 -7.65
N MET A 81 -15.71 -27.45 -8.50
CA MET A 81 -16.74 -26.47 -8.85
C MET A 81 -17.94 -27.12 -9.55
N LEU A 82 -17.70 -28.04 -10.49
CA LEU A 82 -18.77 -28.79 -11.16
C LEU A 82 -19.56 -29.65 -10.16
N ASN A 83 -18.89 -30.27 -9.20
CA ASN A 83 -19.56 -31.08 -8.17
C ASN A 83 -20.47 -30.23 -7.28
N ILE A 84 -20.03 -29.03 -6.88
CA ILE A 84 -20.86 -28.10 -6.10
C ILE A 84 -22.08 -27.65 -6.90
N ILE A 85 -21.91 -27.29 -8.17
CA ILE A 85 -23.00 -26.88 -9.07
C ILE A 85 -24.04 -28.01 -9.22
N ARG A 86 -23.58 -29.26 -9.38
CA ARG A 86 -24.46 -30.44 -9.44
C ARG A 86 -25.17 -30.72 -8.11
N GLN A 87 -24.50 -30.55 -6.97
CA GLN A 87 -25.12 -30.73 -5.64
C GLN A 87 -26.25 -29.73 -5.39
N LEU A 88 -26.12 -28.52 -5.94
CA LEU A 88 -27.16 -27.49 -5.90
C LEU A 88 -28.30 -27.75 -6.91
N GLY A 89 -28.16 -28.75 -7.78
CA GLY A 89 -29.17 -29.08 -8.79
C GLY A 89 -29.19 -28.14 -9.99
N TYR A 90 -28.15 -27.31 -10.18
CA TYR A 90 -28.01 -26.51 -11.38
C TYR A 90 -27.56 -27.40 -12.53
N ASP A 91 -28.45 -27.56 -13.52
CA ASP A 91 -28.14 -28.25 -14.77
C ASP A 91 -28.09 -27.27 -15.94
N ARG A 92 -27.24 -27.59 -16.90
CA ARG A 92 -27.16 -26.82 -18.14
C ARG A 92 -28.38 -27.17 -18.99
N LYS A 93 -29.37 -26.28 -19.04
CA LYS A 93 -30.49 -26.39 -19.99
C LYS A 93 -30.02 -26.34 -21.44
#